data_AF-A0A916CZT8-F1
#
_entry.id   AF-A0A916CZT8-F1
#
_cell.length_a   1.000
_cell.length_b   1.000
_cell.length_c   1.000
_cell.angle_alpha   90.00
_cell.angle_beta   90.00
_cell.angle_gamma   90.00
#
_symmetry.space_group_name_H-M   'P 1'
#
loop_
_entity.id
_entity.type
_entity.pdbx_description
1 polymer ?
#
loop_
_entity_poly.entity_id
_entity_poly.type
_entity_poly.pdbx_seq_one_letter_code
_entity_poly.pdbx_strand_id
1 'polypeptide(L)'
;MSVETVIDQMQGCIDAATKARGDLAKSGDALDHDAASRLNWLDRQLTARIVQVQGLMLDLEAGLPLSSLGYGNEVEIMEVLEDIETEIRQLQRMIREIKGLAR
;
A
#
# COMPACT_ATOMS: atom_id res chain seq x y z
N MET A 1 8.99 21.96 -1.83
CA MET A 1 8.85 20.51 -1.57
C MET A 1 9.89 19.82 -2.44
N SER A 2 10.68 18.90 -1.90
CA SER A 2 11.73 18.22 -2.67
C SER A 2 11.25 16.84 -3.15
N VAL A 3 11.86 16.32 -4.22
CA VAL A 3 11.68 14.93 -4.67
C VAL A 3 11.99 13.94 -3.53
N GLU A 4 12.95 14.26 -2.66
CA GLU A 4 13.26 13.49 -1.45
C GLU A 4 12.04 13.32 -0.54
N THR A 5 11.24 14.37 -0.32
CA THR A 5 9.99 14.28 0.46
C THR A 5 8.97 13.32 -0.18
N VAL A 6 8.89 13.30 -1.51
CA VAL A 6 7.99 12.40 -2.24
C VAL A 6 8.45 10.95 -2.09
N ILE A 7 9.76 10.69 -2.20
CA ILE A 7 10.36 9.37 -2.00
C ILE A 7 10.15 8.88 -0.55
N ASP A 8 10.34 9.75 0.44
CA ASP A 8 10.09 9.41 1.85
C ASP A 8 8.62 9.00 2.08
N GLN A 9 7.67 9.73 1.47
CA GLN A 9 6.25 9.41 1.56
C GLN A 9 5.92 8.09 0.85
N MET A 10 6.55 7.80 -0.29
CA MET A 10 6.44 6.51 -0.99
C MET A 10 6.93 5.37 -0.10
N GLN A 11 8.09 5.53 0.54
CA GLN A 11 8.62 4.53 1.47
C GLN A 11 7.67 4.30 2.65
N GLY A 12 7.08 5.37 3.20
CA GLY A 12 6.06 5.27 4.24
C GLY A 12 4.84 4.43 3.83
N CYS A 13 4.36 4.60 2.59
CA CYS A 13 3.28 3.78 2.04
C CYS A 13 3.68 2.30 1.89
N ILE A 14 4.88 2.03 1.38
CA ILE A 14 5.42 0.67 1.23
C ILE A 14 5.53 -0.03 2.59
N ASP A 15 6.06 0.66 3.60
CA ASP A 15 6.22 0.12 4.94
C ASP A 15 4.86 -0.17 5.60
N ALA A 16 3.90 0.74 5.46
CA ALA A 16 2.54 0.55 5.98
C ALA A 16 1.84 -0.65 5.32
N ALA A 17 1.94 -0.79 4.00
CA ALA A 17 1.36 -1.91 3.27
C ALA A 17 2.07 -3.23 3.62
N THR A 18 3.39 -3.23 3.71
CA THR A 18 4.19 -4.41 4.08
C THR A 18 3.85 -4.88 5.49
N LYS A 19 3.70 -3.95 6.43
CA LYS A 19 3.24 -4.25 7.79
C LYS A 19 1.85 -4.88 7.80
N ALA A 20 0.90 -4.32 7.04
CA ALA A 20 -0.44 -4.88 6.89
C ALA A 20 -0.44 -6.33 6.39
N ARG A 21 0.42 -6.63 5.41
CA ARG A 21 0.63 -7.98 4.90
C ARG A 21 1.30 -8.90 5.91
N GLY A 22 2.28 -8.39 6.65
CA GLY A 22 2.90 -9.12 7.76
C GLY A 22 1.89 -9.52 8.82
N ASP A 23 0.89 -8.67 9.06
CA ASP A 23 -0.22 -9.00 9.95
C ASP A 23 -1.05 -10.15 9.39
N LEU A 24 -1.35 -10.20 8.07
CA LEU A 24 -2.04 -11.32 7.41
C LEU A 24 -1.36 -12.66 7.68
N ALA A 25 -0.05 -12.76 7.42
CA ALA A 25 0.73 -14.00 7.53
C ALA A 25 0.75 -14.61 8.95
N LYS A 26 0.51 -13.81 10.00
CA LYS A 26 0.47 -14.28 11.39
C LYS A 26 -0.83 -15.00 11.77
N SER A 27 -1.82 -15.07 10.88
CA SER A 27 -3.05 -15.84 11.13
C SER A 27 -2.86 -17.31 10.75
N GLY A 28 -2.39 -18.10 11.72
CA GLY A 28 -2.36 -19.57 11.65
C GLY A 28 -3.67 -20.23 12.10
N ASP A 29 -4.75 -19.46 12.23
CA ASP A 29 -6.03 -19.96 12.76
C ASP A 29 -6.89 -20.61 11.66
N ALA A 30 -7.72 -21.56 12.05
CA ALA A 30 -8.70 -22.24 11.20
C ALA A 30 -9.81 -21.26 10.76
N LEU A 31 -9.50 -20.39 9.82
CA LEU A 31 -10.46 -19.52 9.15
C LEU A 31 -11.41 -20.35 8.29
N ASP A 32 -12.68 -19.96 8.25
CA ASP A 32 -13.58 -20.50 7.22
C ASP A 32 -13.10 -20.09 5.80
N HIS A 33 -13.61 -20.80 4.79
CA HIS A 33 -13.18 -20.61 3.41
C HIS A 33 -13.45 -19.19 2.87
N ASP A 34 -14.52 -18.53 3.33
CA ASP A 34 -14.88 -17.19 2.90
C ASP A 34 -13.94 -16.15 3.51
N ALA A 35 -13.67 -16.24 4.81
CA ALA A 35 -12.69 -15.42 5.50
C ALA A 35 -11.29 -15.57 4.89
N ALA A 36 -10.85 -16.80 4.62
CA ALA A 36 -9.57 -17.07 3.96
C ALA A 36 -9.50 -16.45 2.54
N SER A 37 -10.59 -16.56 1.77
CA SER A 37 -10.66 -15.98 0.43
C SER A 37 -10.60 -14.44 0.46
N ARG A 38 -11.29 -13.80 1.40
CA ARG A 38 -11.26 -12.35 1.59
C ARG A 38 -9.88 -11.86 2.03
N LEU A 39 -9.21 -12.56 2.96
CA LEU A 39 -7.85 -12.22 3.37
C LEU A 39 -6.84 -12.37 2.22
N ASN A 40 -6.99 -13.40 1.38
CA ASN A 40 -6.16 -13.56 0.18
C ASN A 40 -6.40 -12.44 -0.83
N TRP A 41 -7.65 -12.00 -1.00
CA TRP A 41 -7.95 -10.83 -1.84
C TRP A 41 -7.29 -9.56 -1.29
N LEU A 42 -7.35 -9.34 0.03
CA LEU A 42 -6.69 -8.21 0.69
C LEU A 42 -5.16 -8.24 0.56
N ASP A 43 -4.52 -9.42 0.66
CA ASP A 43 -3.07 -9.57 0.42
C ASP A 43 -2.69 -9.14 -1.00
N ARG A 44 -3.50 -9.52 -2.00
CA ARG A 44 -3.28 -9.11 -3.40
C ARG A 44 -3.43 -7.60 -3.59
N GLN A 45 -4.43 -6.98 -2.96
CA GLN A 45 -4.60 -5.51 -3.04
C GLN A 45 -3.41 -4.76 -2.46
N LEU A 46 -2.94 -5.19 -1.27
CA LEU A 46 -1.75 -4.60 -0.65
C LEU A 46 -0.50 -4.82 -1.51
N THR A 47 -0.33 -6.01 -2.08
CA THR A 47 0.79 -6.31 -2.98
C THR A 47 0.77 -5.41 -4.21
N ALA A 48 -0.40 -5.20 -4.82
CA ALA A 48 -0.55 -4.32 -5.98
C ALA A 48 -0.13 -2.88 -5.66
N ARG A 49 -0.52 -2.36 -4.49
CA ARG A 49 -0.11 -1.01 -4.04
C ARG A 49 1.38 -0.91 -3.77
N ILE A 50 1.99 -1.92 -3.15
CA ILE A 50 3.44 -1.98 -2.94
C ILE A 50 4.17 -1.90 -4.28
N VAL A 51 3.79 -2.74 -5.25
CA VAL A 51 4.43 -2.77 -6.57
C VAL A 51 4.25 -1.45 -7.32
N GLN A 52 3.05 -0.85 -7.24
CA GLN A 52 2.78 0.45 -7.85
C GLN A 52 3.69 1.54 -7.29
N VAL A 53 3.78 1.66 -5.96
CA VAL A 53 4.60 2.70 -5.31
C VAL A 53 6.09 2.44 -5.53
N GLN A 54 6.54 1.17 -5.49
CA GLN A 54 7.92 0.81 -5.80
C GLN A 54 8.31 1.17 -7.24
N GLY A 55 7.42 0.95 -8.21
CA GLY A 55 7.67 1.34 -9.60
C GLY A 55 7.88 2.85 -9.73
N LEU A 56 6.97 3.64 -9.15
CA LEU A 56 7.09 5.11 -9.15
C LEU A 56 8.36 5.60 -8.45
N MET A 57 8.73 4.98 -7.32
CA MET A 57 9.92 5.33 -6.58
C MET A 57 11.19 5.05 -7.37
N LEU A 58 11.29 3.87 -8.00
CA LEU A 58 12.42 3.50 -8.87
C LEU A 58 12.56 4.45 -10.05
N ASP A 59 11.44 4.86 -10.65
CA ASP A 59 11.46 5.82 -11.76
C ASP A 59 11.98 7.20 -11.31
N LEU A 60 11.55 7.69 -10.15
CA LEU A 60 12.06 8.94 -9.58
C LEU A 60 13.53 8.86 -9.20
N GLU A 61 13.98 7.76 -8.59
CA GLU A 61 15.38 7.51 -8.26
C GLU A 61 16.26 7.41 -9.51
N ALA A 62 15.72 6.92 -10.62
CA ALA A 62 16.38 6.93 -11.93
C ALA A 62 16.45 8.33 -12.58
N GLY A 63 15.85 9.34 -11.94
CA GLY A 63 15.85 10.73 -12.41
C GLY A 63 14.79 11.04 -13.46
N LEU A 64 13.77 10.19 -13.62
CA LEU A 64 12.64 10.52 -14.49
C LEU A 64 11.87 11.71 -13.90
N PRO A 65 11.60 12.75 -14.69
CA PRO A 65 10.82 13.88 -14.20
C PRO A 65 9.36 13.45 -14.01
N LEU A 66 8.70 14.03 -13.00
CA LEU A 66 7.28 13.78 -12.67
C LEU A 66 6.35 13.89 -13.88
N SER A 67 6.63 14.82 -14.80
CA SER A 67 5.85 15.00 -16.03
C SER A 67 5.91 13.79 -16.97
N SER A 68 7.00 13.03 -16.98
CA SER A 68 7.11 11.78 -17.74
C SER A 68 6.34 10.63 -17.09
N LEU A 69 6.07 10.75 -15.79
CA LEU A 69 5.24 9.81 -15.02
C LEU A 69 3.75 10.21 -15.01
N GLY A 70 3.41 11.32 -15.68
CA GLY A 70 2.04 11.82 -15.79
C GLY A 70 1.60 12.81 -14.70
N TYR A 71 2.54 13.31 -13.89
CA TYR A 71 2.26 14.30 -12.83
C TYR A 71 2.77 15.69 -13.22
N GLY A 72 1.93 16.70 -13.08
CA GLY A 72 2.25 18.08 -13.38
C GLY A 72 3.23 18.71 -12.39
N ASN A 73 3.23 18.25 -11.13
CA ASN A 73 4.07 18.77 -10.06
C ASN A 73 4.11 17.79 -8.86
N GLU A 74 4.90 18.14 -7.84
CA GLU A 74 5.05 17.38 -6.60
C GLU A 74 3.75 17.30 -5.77
N VAL A 75 2.86 18.28 -5.87
CA VAL A 75 1.59 18.29 -5.12
C VAL A 75 0.65 17.20 -5.63
N GLU A 76 0.53 17.07 -6.96
CA GLU A 76 -0.33 16.04 -7.57
C GLU A 76 0.10 14.63 -7.18
N ILE A 77 1.40 14.32 -7.18
CA ILE A 77 1.86 13.01 -6.76
C ILE A 77 1.67 12.78 -5.25
N MET A 78 1.80 13.83 -4.43
CA MET A 78 1.53 13.74 -2.99
C MET A 78 0.06 13.44 -2.70
N GLU A 79 -0.88 14.08 -3.42
CA GLU A 79 -2.31 13.77 -3.29
C GLU A 79 -2.58 12.29 -3.61
N VAL A 80 -1.96 11.74 -4.66
CA VAL A 80 -2.05 10.31 -4.99
C VAL A 80 -1.46 9.43 -3.88
N LEU A 81 -0.34 9.83 -3.27
CA LEU A 81 0.26 9.08 -2.17
C LEU A 81 -0.60 9.12 -0.89
N GLU A 82 -1.25 10.25 -0.60
CA GLU A 82 -2.22 10.37 0.51
C GLU A 82 -3.45 9.49 0.30
N ASP A 83 -3.94 9.39 -0.93
CA ASP A 83 -5.02 8.48 -1.31
C ASP A 83 -4.59 7.02 -1.12
N ILE A 84 -3.40 6.65 -1.59
CA ILE A 84 -2.83 5.30 -1.41
C ILE A 84 -2.67 4.98 0.08
N GLU A 85 -2.15 5.91 0.89
CA GLU A 85 -2.02 5.72 2.33
C GLU A 85 -3.40 5.49 2.98
N THR A 86 -4.41 6.24 2.56
CA THR A 86 -5.79 6.09 3.04
C THR A 86 -6.37 4.73 2.68
N GLU A 87 -6.17 4.27 1.45
CA GLU A 87 -6.56 2.93 1.01
C GLU A 87 -5.84 1.84 1.82
N ILE A 88 -4.53 1.95 2.05
CA ILE A 88 -3.78 1.00 2.88
C ILE A 88 -4.36 0.93 4.30
N ARG A 89 -4.69 2.06 4.92
CA ARG A 89 -5.32 2.11 6.24
C ARG A 89 -6.70 1.44 6.25
N GLN A 90 -7.48 1.60 5.19
CA GLN A 90 -8.77 0.92 5.04
C GLN A 90 -8.59 -0.60 4.89
N LEU A 91 -7.66 -1.05 4.05
CA LEU A 91 -7.33 -2.47 3.89
C LEU A 91 -6.88 -3.08 5.23
N GLN A 92 -6.00 -2.39 5.98
CA GLN A 92 -5.60 -2.79 7.34
C GLN A 92 -6.78 -2.91 8.31
N ARG A 93 -7.75 -2.01 8.22
CA ARG A 93 -8.97 -2.09 9.03
C ARG A 93 -9.79 -3.32 8.67
N MET A 94 -10.02 -3.58 7.39
CA MET A 94 -10.75 -4.76 6.93
C MET A 94 -10.08 -6.07 7.36
N ILE A 95 -8.74 -6.12 7.31
CA ILE A 95 -7.96 -7.27 7.81
C ILE A 95 -8.27 -7.54 9.28
N ARG A 96 -8.26 -6.49 10.11
CA ARG A 96 -8.54 -6.61 11.54
C ARG A 96 -9.99 -7.01 11.80
N GLU A 97 -10.94 -6.49 11.04
CA GLU A 97 -12.36 -6.84 11.16
C GLU A 97 -12.59 -8.31 10.81
N ILE A 98 -12.08 -8.81 9.68
CA ILE A 98 -12.24 -10.22 9.29
C ILE A 98 -11.59 -11.15 10.32
N LYS A 99 -10.40 -10.82 10.81
CA LYS A 99 -9.73 -11.61 11.86
C LYS A 99 -10.44 -11.55 13.21
N GLY A 100 -11.05 -10.41 13.54
CA GLY A 100 -11.83 -10.23 14.77
C GLY A 100 -13.16 -10.98 14.75
N LEU A 101 -13.77 -11.13 13.57
CA LEU A 101 -15.00 -11.89 13.37
C LEU A 101 -14.79 -13.41 13.37
N ALA A 102 -13.56 -13.87 13.17
CA ALA A 102 -13.20 -15.29 13.17
C ALA A 102 -12.78 -15.85 14.55
N ARG A 103 -12.89 -15.04 15.61
CA ARG A 103 -12.68 -15.43 17.00
C ARG A 103 -14.00 -15.62 17.72
#